data_AF-A0A7S3IHG9-F1
#
_entry.id   AF-A0A7S3IHG9-F1
#
_cell.length_a   1.000
_cell.length_b   1.000
_cell.length_c   1.000
_cell.angle_alpha   90.00
_cell.angle_beta   90.00
_cell.angle_gamma   90.00
#
_symmetry.space_group_name_H-M   'P 1'
#
loop_
_entity.id
_entity.type
_entity.pdbx_description
1 polymer ?
#
loop_
_entity_poly.entity_id
_entity_poly.type
_entity_poly.pdbx_seq_one_letter_code
_entity_poly.pdbx_strand_id
1 'polypeptide(L)'
;KHHHMNQCELNKNGEQGSGGLGLHLDNHLDFSYVADIYVGNNPPQKIRALFDTGSANTWILNKKVKSEDMHFAYDDKMSSSAQVTAQKAYISFGSGSLSGHFYVDDFRVGGCEFCQSTSQLLIKNQKFGNVEKEDSIFRENFDAIVGLAYPNFAERGITPVFDNMISQKLLQDNL
;
A
#
# COMPACT_ATOMS: atom_id res chain seq x y z
N LYS A 1 20.75 4.56 18.91
CA LYS A 1 20.44 3.11 18.86
C LYS A 1 19.95 2.82 17.45
N HIS A 2 20.76 2.13 16.64
CA HIS A 2 20.38 1.78 15.26
C HIS A 2 19.45 0.56 15.32
N HIS A 3 18.18 0.75 14.93
CA HIS A 3 17.30 -0.39 14.66
C HIS A 3 17.69 -0.96 13.30
N HIS A 4 18.47 -2.05 13.32
CA HIS A 4 18.53 -2.95 12.18
C HIS A 4 17.11 -3.51 11.99
N MET A 5 16.38 -3.00 10.99
CA MET A 5 15.21 -3.71 10.49
C MET A 5 15.76 -4.96 9.80
N ASN A 6 15.60 -6.12 10.44
CA ASN A 6 15.74 -7.40 9.76
C ASN A 6 14.67 -7.40 8.66
N GLN A 7 15.08 -7.19 7.40
CA GLN A 7 14.15 -7.26 6.28
C GLN A 7 13.57 -8.67 6.25
N CYS A 8 12.24 -8.76 6.29
CA CYS A 8 11.53 -10.00 6.03
C CYS A 8 11.98 -10.56 4.67
N GLU A 9 12.18 -11.88 4.59
CA GLU A 9 12.60 -12.51 3.35
C GLU A 9 11.49 -12.35 2.31
N LEU A 10 11.85 -11.99 1.08
CA LEU A 10 10.89 -11.94 0.00
C LEU A 10 10.57 -13.37 -0.45
N ASN A 11 9.28 -13.72 -0.54
CA ASN A 11 8.88 -14.95 -1.18
C ASN A 11 9.32 -14.92 -2.64
N LYS A 12 10.00 -15.99 -3.09
CA LYS A 12 10.21 -16.18 -4.52
C LYS A 12 8.90 -16.64 -5.16
N ASN A 13 8.71 -16.31 -6.43
CA ASN A 13 7.51 -16.68 -7.19
C ASN A 13 7.26 -18.19 -7.08
N GLY A 14 6.13 -18.58 -6.47
CA GLY A 14 5.73 -19.97 -6.32
C GLY A 14 6.47 -20.78 -5.24
N GLU A 15 7.33 -20.19 -4.41
CA GLU A 15 7.93 -20.90 -3.27
C GLU A 15 6.92 -21.06 -2.11
N GLN A 16 6.77 -22.30 -1.63
CA GLN A 16 6.06 -22.59 -0.39
C GLN A 16 6.92 -22.15 0.81
N GLY A 17 6.62 -20.99 1.37
CA GLY A 17 6.95 -20.73 2.77
C GLY A 17 6.16 -21.70 3.65
N SER A 18 6.80 -22.29 4.66
CA SER A 18 6.13 -23.23 5.59
C SER A 18 5.05 -22.57 6.47
N GLY A 19 4.90 -21.25 6.37
CA GLY A 19 3.79 -20.48 6.94
C GLY A 19 3.08 -19.69 5.83
N GLY A 20 1.76 -19.64 5.88
CA GLY A 20 0.96 -18.83 4.95
C GLY A 20 1.36 -17.35 4.98
N LEU A 21 0.96 -16.60 3.95
CA LEU A 21 1.08 -15.15 3.95
C LEU A 21 0.12 -14.58 5.00
N GLY A 22 0.66 -14.02 6.08
CA GLY A 22 -0.10 -13.35 7.13
C GLY A 22 0.02 -11.84 7.02
N LEU A 23 -1.11 -11.14 7.06
CA LEU A 23 -1.17 -9.71 7.37
C LEU A 23 -1.73 -9.56 8.78
N HIS A 24 -1.00 -8.86 9.64
CA HIS A 24 -1.52 -8.47 10.95
C HIS A 24 -2.40 -7.24 10.76
N LEU A 25 -3.70 -7.39 11.03
CA LEU A 25 -4.66 -6.31 10.97
C LEU A 25 -4.92 -5.78 12.37
N ASP A 26 -4.59 -4.51 12.58
CA ASP A 26 -4.96 -3.77 13.76
C ASP A 26 -6.42 -3.32 13.62
N ASN A 27 -7.26 -3.75 14.57
CA ASN A 27 -8.63 -3.28 14.68
C ASN A 27 -8.63 -1.93 15.41
N HIS A 28 -8.98 -0.87 14.68
CA HIS A 28 -9.18 0.44 15.25
C HIS A 28 -10.67 0.69 15.47
N LEU A 29 -11.09 0.46 16.72
CA LEU A 29 -12.42 0.81 17.24
C LEU A 29 -13.59 0.16 16.48
N ASP A 30 -13.40 -1.04 15.90
CA ASP A 30 -14.37 -1.75 15.05
C ASP A 30 -14.79 -1.01 13.77
N PHE A 31 -14.06 0.06 13.40
CA PHE A 31 -14.34 0.87 12.21
C PHE A 31 -13.37 0.62 11.05
N SER A 32 -12.14 0.22 11.34
CA SER A 32 -11.11 -0.01 10.31
C SER A 32 -10.16 -1.14 10.67
N TYR A 33 -9.79 -1.91 9.63
CA TYR A 33 -8.72 -2.91 9.70
C TYR A 33 -7.53 -2.38 8.91
N VAL A 34 -6.46 -2.08 9.63
CA VAL A 34 -5.24 -1.47 9.08
C VAL A 34 -4.09 -2.47 9.18
N ALA A 35 -3.27 -2.57 8.14
CA ALA A 35 -2.03 -3.33 8.20
C ALA A 35 -0.87 -2.53 7.62
N ASP A 36 0.34 -2.87 8.05
CA ASP A 36 1.55 -2.32 7.48
C ASP A 36 1.81 -2.88 6.08
N ILE A 37 2.11 -1.98 5.15
CA ILE A 37 2.75 -2.30 3.87
C ILE A 37 4.07 -1.52 3.77
N TYR A 38 4.93 -1.91 2.83
CA TYR A 38 6.14 -1.14 2.54
C TYR A 38 6.18 -0.72 1.09
N VAL A 39 6.53 0.53 0.84
CA VAL A 39 6.57 1.09 -0.52
C VAL A 39 7.98 1.57 -0.85
N GLY A 40 8.44 1.26 -2.05
CA GLY A 40 9.74 1.65 -2.55
C GLY A 40 10.89 0.71 -2.21
N ASN A 41 12.06 1.02 -2.75
CA ASN A 41 13.28 0.25 -2.60
C ASN A 41 14.44 1.13 -2.14
N ASN A 42 15.32 0.56 -1.30
CA ASN A 42 16.59 1.15 -0.84
C ASN A 42 16.47 2.55 -0.17
N PRO A 43 15.68 2.69 0.92
CA PRO A 43 14.99 1.63 1.68
C PRO A 43 13.47 1.57 1.42
N PRO A 44 12.83 0.41 1.67
CA PRO A 44 11.36 0.34 1.74
C PRO A 44 10.81 1.22 2.86
N GLN A 45 9.75 1.96 2.57
CA GLN A 45 9.11 2.89 3.49
C GLN A 45 7.87 2.23 4.08
N LYS A 46 7.82 2.06 5.40
CA LYS A 46 6.62 1.57 6.10
C LYS A 46 5.48 2.55 5.90
N ILE A 47 4.28 2.05 5.60
CA ILE A 47 3.04 2.81 5.41
C ILE A 47 1.91 1.99 6.08
N ARG A 48 1.03 2.64 6.83
CA ARG A 48 -0.16 1.98 7.40
C ARG A 48 -1.33 2.09 6.42
N ALA A 49 -1.81 0.96 5.94
CA ALA A 49 -2.83 0.87 4.92
C ALA A 49 -4.15 0.33 5.47
N LEU A 50 -5.22 1.10 5.24
CA LEU A 50 -6.59 0.59 5.31
C LEU A 50 -6.86 -0.26 4.06
N PHE A 51 -7.27 -1.51 4.25
CA PHE A 51 -7.70 -2.38 3.15
C PHE A 51 -9.20 -2.22 2.93
N ASP A 52 -9.59 -1.70 1.77
CA ASP A 52 -10.97 -1.29 1.48
C ASP A 52 -11.55 -2.07 0.30
N THR A 53 -12.58 -2.88 0.56
CA THR A 53 -13.29 -3.65 -0.48
C THR A 53 -14.33 -2.80 -1.24
N GLY A 54 -14.59 -1.57 -0.80
CA GLY A 54 -15.51 -0.62 -1.45
C GLY A 54 -14.86 0.24 -2.54
N SER A 55 -13.54 0.23 -2.68
CA SER A 55 -12.80 0.98 -3.71
C SER A 55 -11.73 0.12 -4.39
N ALA A 56 -11.27 0.53 -5.58
CA ALA A 56 -10.31 -0.24 -6.38
C ALA A 56 -8.93 0.42 -6.51
N ASN A 57 -8.83 1.72 -6.23
CA ASN A 57 -7.58 2.46 -6.33
C ASN A 57 -6.81 2.44 -5.02
N THR A 58 -5.48 2.37 -5.11
CA THR A 58 -4.61 2.66 -3.97
C THR A 58 -4.28 4.15 -3.91
N TRP A 59 -4.36 4.72 -2.72
CA TRP A 59 -4.06 6.11 -2.39
C TRP A 59 -3.08 6.16 -1.23
N ILE A 60 -1.97 6.88 -1.37
CA ILE A 60 -0.95 7.00 -0.34
C ILE A 60 -0.66 8.46 -0.06
N LEU A 61 -0.67 8.84 1.22
CA LEU A 61 -0.38 10.19 1.65
C LEU A 61 1.08 10.57 1.33
N ASN A 62 1.27 11.67 0.60
CA ASN A 62 2.60 12.20 0.34
C ASN A 62 3.15 12.91 1.59
N LYS A 63 4.44 12.73 1.89
CA LYS A 63 5.13 13.38 3.02
C LYS A 63 5.09 14.91 3.01
N LYS A 64 4.85 15.54 1.86
CA LYS A 64 4.71 17.00 1.76
C LYS A 64 3.36 17.50 2.30
N VAL A 65 2.36 16.63 2.44
CA VAL A 65 1.08 16.98 3.05
C VAL A 65 1.27 17.04 4.57
N LYS A 66 0.98 18.20 5.16
CA LYS A 66 0.96 18.34 6.61
C LYS A 66 -0.42 17.92 7.12
N SER A 67 -0.53 16.71 7.65
CA SER A 67 -1.66 16.28 8.45
C SER A 67 -1.18 16.05 9.89
N GLU A 68 -1.94 16.54 10.88
CA GLU A 68 -1.62 16.35 12.30
C GLU A 68 -1.62 14.87 12.70
N ASP A 69 -2.34 14.05 11.94
CA ASP A 69 -2.49 12.60 12.15
C ASP A 69 -1.57 11.76 11.26
N MET A 70 -0.58 12.37 10.60
CA MET A 70 0.38 11.67 9.73
C MET A 70 1.41 10.91 10.57
N HIS A 71 1.43 9.58 10.44
CA HIS A 71 2.43 8.76 11.15
C HIS A 71 3.50 8.23 10.19
N PHE A 72 3.09 7.81 8.98
CA PHE A 72 3.96 7.21 7.99
C PHE A 72 3.58 7.64 6.57
N ALA A 73 4.28 8.63 6.01
CA ALA A 73 3.98 9.15 4.68
C ALA A 73 5.08 8.85 3.65
N TYR A 74 4.65 8.73 2.39
CA TYR A 74 5.52 8.37 1.27
C TYR A 74 6.40 9.53 0.83
N ASP A 75 7.70 9.29 0.73
CA ASP A 75 8.73 10.18 0.19
C ASP A 75 9.31 9.56 -1.08
N ASP A 76 8.94 10.08 -2.24
CA ASP A 76 9.40 9.57 -3.54
C ASP A 76 10.93 9.64 -3.67
N LYS A 77 11.58 10.58 -3.00
CA LYS A 77 13.05 10.75 -3.07
C LYS A 77 13.82 9.67 -2.34
N MET A 78 13.17 8.94 -1.44
CA MET A 78 13.78 7.86 -0.67
C MET A 78 13.73 6.51 -1.40
N SER A 79 12.99 6.41 -2.50
CA SER A 79 12.83 5.17 -3.26
C SER A 79 13.60 5.22 -4.57
N SER A 80 14.46 4.24 -4.82
CA SER A 80 15.18 4.11 -6.09
C SER A 80 14.30 3.61 -7.25
N SER A 81 13.10 3.11 -6.96
CA SER A 81 12.15 2.57 -7.95
C SER A 81 10.95 3.49 -8.22
N ALA A 82 10.87 4.63 -7.53
CA ALA A 82 9.79 5.59 -7.73
C ALA A 82 9.81 6.19 -9.14
N GLN A 83 8.65 6.18 -9.80
CA GLN A 83 8.43 6.81 -11.10
C GLN A 83 7.15 7.62 -11.07
N VAL A 84 7.27 8.93 -11.24
CA VAL A 84 6.10 9.82 -11.43
C VAL A 84 5.49 9.57 -12.82
N THR A 85 4.16 9.59 -12.90
CA THR A 85 3.44 9.54 -14.17
C THR A 85 2.82 10.89 -14.49
N ALA A 86 2.52 11.14 -15.77
CA ALA A 86 1.82 12.36 -16.20
C ALA A 86 0.32 12.37 -15.82
N GLN A 87 -0.23 11.25 -15.34
CA GLN A 87 -1.64 11.14 -14.99
C GLN A 87 -1.89 11.80 -13.64
N LYS A 88 -2.80 12.78 -13.61
CA LYS A 88 -3.31 13.36 -12.37
C LYS A 88 -4.19 12.34 -11.64
N ALA A 89 -4.08 12.31 -10.32
CA ALA A 89 -4.91 11.49 -9.46
C ALA A 89 -5.90 12.41 -8.75
N TYR A 90 -7.20 12.11 -8.83
CA TYR A 90 -8.22 12.89 -8.14
C TYR A 90 -9.43 12.02 -7.82
N ILE A 91 -9.86 12.08 -6.57
CA ILE A 91 -11.12 11.49 -6.14
C ILE A 91 -11.80 12.38 -5.12
N SER A 92 -13.13 12.43 -5.16
CA SER A 92 -13.94 13.09 -4.14
C SER A 92 -14.95 12.09 -3.62
N PHE A 93 -15.02 12.01 -2.29
CA PHE A 93 -16.03 11.27 -1.54
C PHE A 93 -16.95 12.29 -0.89
N GLY A 94 -18.20 11.95 -0.57
CA GLY A 94 -19.22 12.93 -0.15
C GLY A 94 -18.74 14.03 0.82
N SER A 95 -17.89 13.69 1.78
CA SER A 95 -17.34 14.60 2.81
C SER A 95 -15.90 15.09 2.57
N GLY A 96 -15.23 14.74 1.47
CA GLY A 96 -13.80 15.02 1.30
C GLY A 96 -13.22 14.76 -0.10
N SER A 97 -11.92 14.98 -0.25
CA SER A 97 -11.24 14.72 -1.52
C SER A 97 -9.75 14.43 -1.37
N LEU A 98 -9.20 13.72 -2.35
CA LEU A 98 -7.77 13.46 -2.51
C LEU A 98 -7.34 13.95 -3.90
N SER A 99 -6.16 14.56 -3.99
CA SER A 99 -5.60 14.98 -5.26
C SER A 99 -4.08 14.92 -5.28
N GLY A 100 -3.52 14.71 -6.48
CA GLY A 100 -2.09 14.66 -6.71
C GLY A 100 -1.77 14.05 -8.07
N HIS A 101 -0.78 13.15 -8.10
CA HIS A 101 -0.34 12.47 -9.31
C HIS A 101 -0.22 10.97 -9.09
N PHE A 102 -0.43 10.17 -10.13
CA PHE A 102 -0.12 8.75 -10.05
C PHE A 102 1.38 8.54 -10.10
N TYR A 103 1.86 7.66 -9.21
CA TYR A 103 3.22 7.15 -9.18
C TYR A 103 3.20 5.65 -9.44
N VAL A 104 4.34 5.12 -9.85
CA VAL A 104 4.64 3.70 -9.92
C VAL A 104 5.80 3.42 -8.97
N ASP A 105 5.65 2.44 -8.11
CA ASP A 105 6.72 1.97 -7.24
C ASP A 105 6.49 0.50 -6.82
N ASP A 106 7.46 -0.12 -6.18
CA ASP A 106 7.36 -1.49 -5.69
C ASP A 106 6.70 -1.55 -4.31
N PHE A 107 5.79 -2.49 -4.12
CA PHE A 107 5.09 -2.72 -2.85
C PHE A 107 5.59 -4.01 -2.22
N ARG A 108 5.67 -4.03 -0.88
CA ARG A 108 5.81 -5.25 -0.09
C ARG A 108 4.62 -5.38 0.84
N VAL A 109 4.01 -6.56 0.81
CA VAL A 109 2.82 -6.89 1.59
C VAL A 109 3.07 -8.23 2.29
N GLY A 110 2.65 -8.32 3.55
CA GLY A 110 2.88 -9.48 4.41
C GLY A 110 4.05 -9.29 5.37
N GLY A 111 4.38 -10.37 6.07
CA GLY A 111 5.38 -10.36 7.14
C GLY A 111 4.77 -9.81 8.43
N CYS A 112 4.84 -10.59 9.49
CA CYS A 112 4.36 -10.19 10.81
C CYS A 112 5.12 -10.97 11.87
N GLU A 113 5.82 -10.24 12.73
CA GLU A 113 6.53 -10.79 13.88
C GLU A 113 5.60 -11.60 14.79
N PHE A 114 4.32 -11.22 14.84
CA PHE A 114 3.29 -11.86 15.67
C PHE A 114 2.58 -13.08 15.04
N CYS A 115 2.59 -13.25 13.72
CA CYS A 115 1.91 -14.38 13.05
C CYS A 115 2.86 -15.44 12.47
N GLN A 116 4.10 -15.52 12.97
CA GLN A 116 5.17 -16.47 12.53
C GLN A 116 5.54 -16.39 11.04
N SER A 117 4.92 -15.48 10.28
CA SER A 117 5.20 -15.27 8.87
C SER A 117 6.31 -14.22 8.75
N THR A 118 7.51 -14.65 8.35
CA THR A 118 8.64 -13.75 8.07
C THR A 118 8.76 -13.41 6.60
N SER A 119 7.79 -13.83 5.79
CA SER A 119 7.80 -13.72 4.34
C SER A 119 6.96 -12.55 3.84
N GLN A 120 7.52 -11.79 2.90
CA GLN A 120 6.84 -10.70 2.21
C GLN A 120 6.66 -10.99 0.72
N LEU A 121 5.51 -10.63 0.17
CA LEU A 121 5.32 -10.58 -1.29
C LEU A 121 5.87 -9.26 -1.81
N LEU A 122 6.75 -9.31 -2.81
CA LEU A 122 7.17 -8.15 -3.59
C LEU A 122 6.29 -8.00 -4.83
N ILE A 123 5.47 -6.97 -4.86
CA ILE A 123 4.63 -6.58 -5.99
C ILE A 123 5.36 -5.48 -6.74
N LYS A 124 5.80 -5.77 -7.96
CA LYS A 124 6.56 -4.79 -8.75
C LYS A 124 5.65 -3.82 -9.48
N ASN A 125 6.15 -2.61 -9.71
CA ASN A 125 5.50 -1.61 -10.56
C ASN A 125 4.02 -1.36 -10.20
N GLN A 126 3.69 -1.29 -8.92
CA GLN A 126 2.35 -0.95 -8.48
C GLN A 126 2.09 0.53 -8.73
N LYS A 127 1.01 0.84 -9.45
CA LYS A 127 0.57 2.20 -9.68
C LYS A 127 -0.40 2.64 -8.59
N PHE A 128 -0.20 3.82 -8.01
CA PHE A 128 -1.01 4.35 -6.92
C PHE A 128 -1.10 5.88 -6.98
N GLY A 129 -2.15 6.45 -6.38
CA GLY A 129 -2.29 7.90 -6.24
C GLY A 129 -1.37 8.40 -5.12
N ASN A 130 -0.34 9.15 -5.48
CA ASN A 130 0.47 9.89 -4.51
C ASN A 130 -0.25 11.20 -4.17
N VAL A 131 -0.83 11.25 -2.97
CA VAL A 131 -1.75 12.31 -2.55
C VAL A 131 -0.97 13.52 -2.07
N GLU A 132 -1.00 14.59 -2.85
CA GLU A 132 -0.32 15.87 -2.60
C GLU A 132 -1.22 16.91 -1.92
N LYS A 133 -2.53 16.65 -1.88
CA LYS A 133 -3.51 17.40 -1.12
C LYS A 133 -4.68 16.50 -0.75
N GLU A 134 -5.08 16.55 0.51
CA GLU A 134 -6.24 15.83 1.04
C GLU A 134 -7.17 16.81 1.76
N ASP A 135 -8.46 16.46 1.81
CA ASP A 135 -9.45 17.11 2.65
C ASP A 135 -10.30 16.05 3.33
N SER A 136 -10.09 15.89 4.63
CA SER A 136 -10.95 15.13 5.54
C SER A 136 -11.04 13.63 5.28
N ILE A 137 -10.08 13.04 4.57
CA ILE A 137 -10.06 11.61 4.25
C ILE A 137 -9.11 10.84 5.15
N PHE A 138 -7.86 11.31 5.28
CA PHE A 138 -6.88 10.65 6.14
C PHE A 138 -7.08 11.13 7.57
N ARG A 139 -7.97 10.44 8.29
CA ARG A 139 -8.28 10.66 9.70
C ARG A 139 -7.86 9.44 10.49
N GLU A 140 -7.17 9.66 11.60
CA GLU A 140 -6.81 8.70 12.65
C GLU A 140 -6.45 7.26 12.17
N ASN A 141 -5.14 6.97 12.21
CA ASN A 141 -4.52 5.63 12.22
C ASN A 141 -4.15 4.96 10.88
N PHE A 142 -4.45 5.57 9.74
CA PHE A 142 -3.93 5.09 8.44
C PHE A 142 -3.40 6.24 7.58
N ASP A 143 -2.42 5.90 6.74
CA ASP A 143 -1.70 6.83 5.86
C ASP A 143 -1.90 6.45 4.38
N ALA A 144 -2.59 5.34 4.13
CA ALA A 144 -2.96 4.85 2.80
C ALA A 144 -4.31 4.14 2.81
N ILE A 145 -4.98 4.14 1.67
CA ILE A 145 -6.12 3.28 1.33
C ILE A 145 -5.65 2.34 0.23
N VAL A 146 -5.82 1.03 0.43
CA VAL A 146 -5.55 -0.01 -0.57
C VAL A 146 -6.89 -0.58 -1.00
N GLY A 147 -7.33 -0.19 -2.20
CA GLY A 147 -8.54 -0.71 -2.81
C GLY A 147 -8.40 -2.19 -3.21
N LEU A 148 -9.43 -2.98 -2.86
CA LEU A 148 -9.54 -4.41 -3.17
C LEU A 148 -10.76 -4.73 -4.05
N ALA A 149 -11.51 -3.72 -4.49
CA ALA A 149 -12.59 -3.92 -5.45
C ALA A 149 -12.06 -4.25 -6.84
N TYR A 150 -12.95 -4.79 -7.68
CA TYR A 150 -12.63 -5.22 -9.04
C TYR A 150 -12.05 -4.09 -9.92
N PRO A 151 -11.18 -4.42 -10.90
CA PRO A 151 -10.52 -3.44 -11.78
C PRO A 151 -11.46 -2.50 -12.55
N ASN A 152 -12.70 -2.91 -12.81
CA ASN A 152 -13.69 -2.08 -13.50
C ASN A 152 -14.13 -0.85 -12.68
N PHE A 153 -13.86 -0.83 -11.37
CA PHE A 153 -14.06 0.33 -10.49
C PHE A 153 -12.81 1.19 -10.34
N ALA A 154 -11.67 0.78 -10.90
CA ALA A 154 -10.44 1.55 -10.82
C ALA A 154 -10.44 2.72 -11.82
N GLU A 155 -9.71 3.78 -11.49
CA GLU A 155 -9.38 4.80 -12.49
C GLU A 155 -8.71 4.18 -13.72
N ARG A 156 -8.92 4.80 -14.88
CA ARG A 156 -8.41 4.31 -16.16
C ARG A 156 -6.90 4.06 -16.10
N GLY A 157 -6.50 2.85 -16.49
CA GLY A 157 -5.09 2.46 -16.57
C GLY A 157 -4.44 2.23 -15.21
N ILE A 158 -5.24 1.96 -14.17
CA ILE A 158 -4.79 1.51 -12.85
C ILE A 158 -5.18 0.04 -12.69
N THR A 159 -4.22 -0.78 -12.26
CA THR A 159 -4.44 -2.16 -11.85
C THR A 159 -4.47 -2.22 -10.32
N PRO A 160 -5.54 -2.72 -9.68
CA PRO A 160 -5.60 -2.89 -8.24
C PRO A 160 -4.48 -3.81 -7.73
N VAL A 161 -4.15 -3.68 -6.44
CA VAL A 161 -3.01 -4.39 -5.83
C VAL A 161 -3.16 -5.90 -5.96
N PHE A 162 -4.36 -6.44 -5.67
CA PHE A 162 -4.62 -7.87 -5.74
C PHE A 162 -4.50 -8.41 -7.18
N ASP A 163 -5.09 -7.71 -8.17
CA ASP A 163 -4.94 -8.06 -9.57
C ASP A 163 -3.48 -8.03 -10.03
N ASN A 164 -2.69 -7.09 -9.52
CA ASN A 164 -1.26 -7.02 -9.83
C ASN A 164 -0.51 -8.23 -9.23
N MET A 165 -0.85 -8.66 -8.00
CA MET A 165 -0.31 -9.89 -7.41
C MET A 165 -0.65 -11.13 -8.26
N ILE A 166 -1.89 -11.25 -8.73
CA ILE A 166 -2.33 -12.35 -9.60
C ILE A 166 -1.55 -12.32 -10.92
N SER A 167 -1.45 -11.15 -11.57
CA SER A 167 -0.74 -11.00 -12.84
C SER A 167 0.75 -11.36 -12.75
N GLN A 168 1.35 -11.13 -11.58
CA GLN A 168 2.75 -11.45 -11.28
C GLN A 168 2.93 -12.87 -10.73
N LYS A 169 1.85 -13.67 -10.62
CA LYS A 169 1.85 -15.04 -10.11
C LYS A 169 2.43 -15.15 -8.70
N LEU A 170 2.09 -14.18 -7.85
CA LEU A 170 2.53 -14.14 -6.45
C LEU A 170 1.63 -14.94 -5.51
N LEU A 171 0.43 -15.29 -5.98
CA LEU A 171 -0.58 -16.05 -5.23
C LEU A 171 -0.76 -17.44 -5.85
N GLN A 172 -1.02 -18.43 -5.00
CA GLN A 172 -1.27 -19.81 -5.42
C GLN A 172 -2.69 -19.98 -5.96
N ASP A 173 -3.66 -19.37 -5.28
CA ASP A 173 -5.08 -19.44 -5.61
C ASP A 173 -5.63 -18.03 -5.86
N ASN A 174 -6.60 -17.96 -6.78
CA ASN A 174 -7.45 -16.80 -6.98
C ASN A 174 -8.81 -17.11 -6.36
N LEU A 175 -9.00 -16.69 -5.10
CA LEU A 175 -10.19 -16.97 -4.30
C LEU A 175 -11.34 -15.99 -4.59
#